data_AF-A0A1H3JQL6-F1
#
_entry.id   AF-A0A1H3JQL6-F1
#
_cell.length_a   1.000
_cell.length_b   1.000
_cell.length_c   1.000
_cell.angle_alpha   90.00
_cell.angle_beta   90.00
_cell.angle_gamma   90.00
#
_symmetry.space_group_name_H-M   'P 1'
#
loop_
_entity.id
_entity.type
_entity.pdbx_description
1 polymer ?
#
loop_
_entity_poly.entity_id
_entity_poly.type
_entity_poly.pdbx_seq_one_letter_code
_entity_poly.pdbx_strand_id
1 'polypeptide(L)'
;MELIDIFALVSCILLVICGLSYGVAFIRRNNYLLGLEFLIVGISASNFTTFIATGWQANYNVAIFLDAFSRGVGVPIIATLGLMAVTHNYKPSLAKDISLFVAGFAATGVYFLSGIVKESLPYFYMLMWSIYTLYLCYFTWRLARAGEVFHALATVLGGAAGLTVALRYDFFPIPGDDTKMIFMTCAFLAWSYSIVQLYYAYGALERSRKDSSYSLLHSR
;
A
#
# COMPACT_ATOMS: atom_id res chain seq x y z
N MET A 1 -3.87 23.28 -18.74
CA MET A 1 -4.02 22.05 -17.95
C MET A 1 -5.30 21.40 -18.42
N GLU A 2 -5.18 20.23 -19.02
CA GLU A 2 -6.34 19.50 -19.52
C GLU A 2 -7.12 18.89 -18.34
N LEU A 3 -8.39 18.54 -18.54
CA LEU A 3 -9.23 17.99 -17.48
C LEU A 3 -8.63 16.72 -16.86
N ILE A 4 -7.95 15.92 -17.68
CA ILE A 4 -7.26 14.69 -17.28
C ILE A 4 -6.09 14.96 -16.32
N ASP A 5 -5.34 16.05 -16.52
CA ASP A 5 -4.23 16.45 -15.65
C ASP A 5 -4.77 16.87 -14.27
N ILE A 6 -5.92 17.55 -14.25
CA ILE A 6 -6.59 17.95 -13.01
C ILE A 6 -7.00 16.71 -12.21
N PHE A 7 -7.56 15.69 -12.86
CA PHE A 7 -7.91 14.44 -12.19
C PHE A 7 -6.69 13.70 -11.63
N ALA A 8 -5.60 13.63 -12.39
CA ALA A 8 -4.35 13.02 -11.93
C ALA A 8 -3.78 13.78 -10.73
N LEU A 9 -3.81 15.12 -10.74
CA LEU A 9 -3.34 15.94 -9.64
C LEU A 9 -4.21 15.77 -8.38
N VAL A 10 -5.53 15.87 -8.51
CA VAL A 10 -6.48 15.73 -7.39
C VAL A 10 -6.39 14.36 -6.76
N SER A 11 -6.29 13.30 -7.56
CA SER A 11 -6.11 11.93 -7.06
C SER A 11 -4.75 11.74 -6.39
N CYS A 12 -3.69 12.38 -6.89
CA CYS A 12 -2.37 12.37 -6.22
C CYS A 12 -2.42 13.07 -4.86
N ILE A 13 -3.08 14.24 -4.76
CA ILE A 13 -3.29 14.95 -3.50
C ILE A 13 -4.12 14.09 -2.51
N LEU A 14 -5.14 13.40 -3.01
CA LEU A 14 -5.91 12.46 -2.18
C LEU A 14 -5.00 11.36 -1.62
N LEU A 15 -4.10 10.81 -2.44
CA LEU A 15 -3.14 9.80 -1.99
C LEU A 15 -2.19 10.34 -0.93
N VAL A 16 -1.74 11.59 -1.05
CA VAL A 16 -0.96 12.28 -0.01
C VAL A 16 -1.74 12.32 1.30
N ILE A 17 -2.98 12.81 1.27
CA ILE A 17 -3.82 12.95 2.46
C ILE A 17 -4.06 11.58 3.10
N CYS A 18 -4.43 10.57 2.31
CA CYS A 18 -4.67 9.22 2.79
C CYS A 18 -3.40 8.58 3.38
N GLY A 19 -2.28 8.61 2.65
CA GLY A 19 -1.01 8.03 3.11
C GLY A 19 -0.52 8.66 4.40
N LEU A 20 -0.50 9.99 4.47
CA LEU A 20 -0.03 10.70 5.67
C LEU A 20 -0.98 10.52 6.86
N SER A 21 -2.28 10.70 6.65
CA SER A 21 -3.27 10.64 7.75
C SER A 21 -3.40 9.24 8.32
N TYR A 22 -3.55 8.22 7.46
CA TYR A 22 -3.71 6.84 7.91
C TYR A 22 -2.38 6.20 8.33
N GLY A 23 -1.24 6.64 7.78
CA GLY A 23 0.07 6.28 8.29
C GLY A 23 0.25 6.69 9.75
N VAL A 24 -0.04 7.97 10.08
CA VAL A 24 -0.05 8.43 11.48
C VAL A 24 -1.09 7.67 12.31
N ALA A 25 -2.27 7.40 11.76
CA ALA A 25 -3.32 6.67 12.48
C ALA A 25 -2.90 5.23 12.85
N PHE A 26 -2.14 4.54 12.01
CA PHE A 26 -1.58 3.22 12.31
C PHE A 26 -0.47 3.27 13.36
N ILE A 27 0.39 4.30 13.33
CA ILE A 27 1.39 4.52 14.38
C ILE A 27 0.70 4.70 15.74
N ARG A 28 -0.40 5.45 15.80
CA ARG A 28 -1.22 5.61 17.02
C ARG A 28 -1.84 4.29 17.51
N ARG A 29 -1.93 3.27 16.65
CA ARG A 29 -2.34 1.89 17.01
C ARG A 29 -1.15 0.98 17.34
N ASN A 30 0.05 1.51 17.51
CA ASN A 30 1.30 0.76 17.72
C ASN A 30 1.63 -0.21 16.57
N ASN A 31 1.12 0.05 15.36
CA ASN A 31 1.47 -0.70 14.16
C ASN A 31 2.42 0.13 13.29
N TYR A 32 3.70 0.10 13.66
CA TYR A 32 4.74 0.87 12.97
C TYR A 32 5.01 0.39 11.55
N LEU A 33 4.82 -0.90 11.26
CA LEU A 33 4.99 -1.45 9.92
C LEU A 33 4.01 -0.82 8.92
N LEU A 34 2.70 -0.90 9.17
CA LEU A 34 1.69 -0.26 8.31
C LEU A 34 1.80 1.26 8.35
N GLY A 35 2.09 1.81 9.53
CA GLY A 35 2.18 3.25 9.73
C GLY A 35 3.28 3.90 8.90
N LEU A 36 4.51 3.38 9.02
CA LEU A 36 5.66 3.90 8.27
C LEU A 36 5.54 3.63 6.77
N GLU A 37 5.01 2.47 6.37
CA GLU A 37 4.79 2.17 4.94
C GLU A 37 3.85 3.19 4.30
N PHE A 38 2.69 3.46 4.91
CA PHE A 38 1.75 4.42 4.35
C PHE A 38 2.23 5.87 4.43
N LEU A 39 3.09 6.20 5.40
CA LEU A 39 3.83 7.47 5.39
C LEU A 39 4.78 7.55 4.19
N ILE A 40 5.52 6.49 3.88
CA ILE A 40 6.41 6.45 2.71
C ILE A 40 5.61 6.66 1.42
N VAL A 41 4.45 5.99 1.28
CA VAL A 41 3.54 6.22 0.15
C VAL A 41 3.06 7.68 0.08
N GLY A 42 2.67 8.26 1.22
CA GLY A 42 2.25 9.67 1.29
C GLY A 42 3.37 10.66 0.95
N ILE A 43 4.61 10.40 1.40
CA ILE A 43 5.80 11.20 1.09
C ILE A 43 6.17 11.05 -0.39
N SER A 44 6.05 9.84 -0.94
CA SER A 44 6.23 9.59 -2.38
C SER A 44 5.26 10.43 -3.21
N ALA A 45 3.96 10.35 -2.91
CA ALA A 45 2.93 11.12 -3.59
C ALA A 45 3.12 12.64 -3.41
N SER A 46 3.63 13.07 -2.25
CA SER A 46 3.93 14.49 -1.98
C SER A 46 5.04 14.99 -2.90
N ASN A 47 6.14 14.22 -3.01
CA ASN A 47 7.21 14.52 -3.95
C ASN A 47 6.70 14.52 -5.39
N PHE A 48 5.87 13.57 -5.78
CA PHE A 48 5.29 13.53 -7.13
C PHE A 48 4.41 14.76 -7.41
N THR A 49 3.60 15.19 -6.43
CA THR A 49 2.78 16.40 -6.52
C THR A 49 3.65 17.66 -6.66
N THR A 50 4.73 17.77 -5.88
CA THR A 50 5.72 18.85 -6.02
C THR A 50 6.38 18.84 -7.39
N PHE A 51 6.72 17.67 -7.93
CA PHE A 51 7.26 17.55 -9.28
C PHE A 51 6.25 18.05 -10.33
N ILE A 52 4.98 17.67 -10.26
CA ILE A 52 3.94 18.18 -11.18
C ILE A 52 3.86 19.70 -11.10
N ALA A 53 3.93 20.27 -9.89
CA ALA A 53 3.79 21.72 -9.69
C ALA A 53 5.02 22.54 -10.09
N THR A 54 6.23 21.96 -9.98
CA THR A 54 7.50 22.71 -10.11
C THR A 54 8.40 22.26 -11.25
N GLY A 55 8.17 21.06 -11.81
CA GLY A 55 9.06 20.41 -12.75
C GLY A 55 10.40 19.93 -12.15
N TRP A 56 10.58 19.98 -10.82
CA TRP A 56 11.87 19.68 -10.22
C TRP A 56 12.17 18.17 -10.23
N GLN A 57 13.11 17.77 -11.08
CA GLN A 57 13.47 16.37 -11.31
C GLN A 57 13.92 15.61 -10.06
N ALA A 58 14.49 16.30 -9.06
CA ALA A 58 14.89 15.66 -7.80
C ALA A 58 13.68 15.06 -7.06
N ASN A 59 12.55 15.77 -7.01
CA ASN A 59 11.32 15.26 -6.41
C ASN A 59 10.78 14.06 -7.20
N TYR A 60 10.85 14.09 -8.53
CA TYR A 60 10.45 12.93 -9.34
C TYR A 60 11.29 11.70 -8.99
N ASN A 61 12.63 11.85 -8.93
CA ASN A 61 13.54 10.74 -8.61
C ASN A 61 13.28 10.16 -7.22
N VAL A 62 12.97 11.00 -6.23
CA VAL A 62 12.56 10.54 -4.89
C VAL A 62 11.23 9.80 -4.95
N ALA A 63 10.22 10.36 -5.62
CA ALA A 63 8.90 9.74 -5.73
C ALA A 63 8.97 8.34 -6.37
N ILE A 64 9.65 8.21 -7.51
CA ILE A 64 9.76 6.90 -8.19
C ILE A 64 10.55 5.87 -7.38
N PHE A 65 11.56 6.30 -6.62
CA PHE A 65 12.33 5.40 -5.77
C PHE A 65 11.49 4.89 -4.59
N LEU A 66 10.73 5.77 -3.95
CA LEU A 66 9.83 5.40 -2.87
C LEU A 66 8.67 4.53 -3.36
N ASP A 67 8.11 4.83 -4.55
CA ASP A 67 7.12 3.96 -5.21
C ASP A 67 7.69 2.57 -5.50
N ALA A 68 8.91 2.50 -6.05
CA ALA A 68 9.62 1.25 -6.30
C ALA A 68 9.85 0.43 -5.01
N PHE A 69 10.19 1.10 -3.90
CA PHE A 69 10.29 0.47 -2.59
C PHE A 69 8.93 -0.09 -2.15
N SER A 70 7.86 0.70 -2.19
CA SER A 70 6.53 0.28 -1.76
C SER A 70 5.98 -0.88 -2.60
N ARG A 71 6.23 -0.90 -3.92
CA ARG A 71 5.79 -1.96 -4.82
C ARG A 71 6.59 -3.26 -4.68
N GLY A 72 7.88 -3.15 -4.39
CA GLY A 72 8.76 -4.32 -4.28
C GLY A 72 8.75 -4.95 -2.89
N VAL A 73 8.89 -4.14 -1.85
CA VAL A 73 9.12 -4.61 -0.47
C VAL A 73 8.06 -4.08 0.48
N GLY A 74 7.76 -2.78 0.41
CA GLY A 74 6.90 -2.09 1.37
C GLY A 74 5.54 -2.75 1.55
N VAL A 75 4.68 -2.71 0.54
CA VAL A 75 3.34 -3.27 0.68
C VAL A 75 3.35 -4.81 0.67
N PRO A 76 4.06 -5.51 -0.24
CA PRO A 76 4.05 -6.96 -0.27
C PRO A 76 4.59 -7.64 0.99
N ILE A 77 5.64 -7.09 1.60
CA ILE A 77 6.32 -7.71 2.74
C ILE A 77 5.99 -6.96 4.03
N ILE A 78 6.28 -5.67 4.10
CA ILE A 78 6.11 -4.88 5.33
C ILE A 78 4.62 -4.75 5.71
N ALA A 79 3.73 -4.40 4.76
CA ALA A 79 2.31 -4.28 5.07
C ALA A 79 1.69 -5.65 5.41
N THR A 80 2.09 -6.73 4.73
CA THR A 80 1.70 -8.11 5.10
C THR A 80 2.05 -8.41 6.56
N LEU A 81 3.30 -8.16 6.97
CA LEU A 81 3.74 -8.36 8.36
C LEU A 81 2.98 -7.47 9.34
N GLY A 82 2.67 -6.23 8.95
CA GLY A 82 1.84 -5.34 9.75
C GLY A 82 0.40 -5.86 9.93
N LEU A 83 -0.20 -6.46 8.90
CA LEU A 83 -1.50 -7.13 8.99
C LEU A 83 -1.43 -8.42 9.82
N MET A 84 -0.26 -9.07 9.91
CA MET A 84 -0.06 -10.25 10.77
C MET A 84 -0.25 -9.97 12.26
N ALA A 85 -0.23 -8.71 12.68
CA ALA A 85 -0.59 -8.33 14.04
C ALA A 85 -2.03 -8.73 14.39
N VAL A 86 -2.96 -8.58 13.45
CA VAL A 86 -4.38 -8.93 13.66
C VAL A 86 -4.72 -10.36 13.23
N THR A 87 -3.98 -10.97 12.30
CA THR A 87 -4.26 -12.35 11.85
C THR A 87 -3.50 -13.43 12.61
N HIS A 88 -2.24 -13.18 12.99
CA HIS A 88 -1.32 -14.18 13.55
C HIS A 88 -0.73 -13.81 14.91
N ASN A 89 -1.17 -12.73 15.56
CA ASN A 89 -0.58 -12.21 16.80
C ASN A 89 0.90 -11.84 16.68
N TYR A 90 1.36 -11.51 15.48
CA TYR A 90 2.70 -10.97 15.31
C TYR A 90 2.82 -9.70 16.15
N LYS A 91 3.87 -9.60 16.97
CA LYS A 91 4.15 -8.40 17.76
C LYS A 91 5.28 -7.63 17.06
N PRO A 92 4.96 -6.53 16.36
CA PRO A 92 5.98 -5.67 15.80
C PRO A 92 6.88 -5.18 16.93
N SER A 93 8.19 -5.18 16.70
CA SER A 93 9.15 -4.63 17.64
C SER A 93 9.93 -3.57 16.91
N LEU A 94 10.02 -2.37 17.48
CA LEU A 94 10.58 -1.19 16.80
C LEU A 94 11.95 -1.47 16.15
N ALA A 95 12.84 -2.18 16.84
CA ALA A 95 14.15 -2.53 16.30
C ALA A 95 14.07 -3.43 15.05
N LYS A 96 13.24 -4.49 15.09
CA LYS A 96 13.04 -5.37 13.92
C LYS A 96 12.35 -4.64 12.79
N ASP A 97 11.36 -3.82 13.11
CA ASP A 97 10.61 -3.05 12.11
C ASP A 97 11.55 -2.08 11.38
N ILE A 98 12.37 -1.31 12.10
CA ILE A 98 13.39 -0.44 11.50
C ILE A 98 14.37 -1.24 10.65
N SER A 99 14.86 -2.39 11.14
CA SER A 99 15.79 -3.22 10.36
C SER A 99 15.19 -3.70 9.04
N LEU A 100 13.88 -3.97 9.02
CA LEU A 100 13.16 -4.39 7.82
C LEU A 100 13.02 -3.25 6.81
N PHE A 101 12.73 -2.03 7.27
CA PHE A 101 12.74 -0.85 6.40
C PHE A 101 14.13 -0.58 5.83
N VAL A 102 15.18 -0.62 6.66
CA VAL A 102 16.57 -0.40 6.21
C VAL A 102 16.99 -1.46 5.19
N ALA A 103 16.73 -2.73 5.47
CA ALA A 103 17.01 -3.83 4.54
C ALA A 103 16.20 -3.69 3.25
N GLY A 104 14.93 -3.30 3.34
CA GLY A 104 14.07 -3.06 2.19
C GLY A 104 14.59 -1.90 1.31
N PHE A 105 14.97 -0.77 1.90
CA PHE A 105 15.56 0.34 1.17
C PHE A 105 16.89 -0.03 0.51
N ALA A 106 17.72 -0.82 1.19
CA ALA A 106 18.96 -1.33 0.61
C ALA A 106 18.67 -2.26 -0.59
N ALA A 107 17.71 -3.17 -0.47
CA ALA A 107 17.28 -4.05 -1.56
C ALA A 107 16.75 -3.24 -2.75
N THR A 108 15.90 -2.22 -2.50
CA THR A 108 15.43 -1.28 -3.52
C THR A 108 16.59 -0.55 -4.18
N GLY A 109 17.56 -0.04 -3.41
CA GLY A 109 18.76 0.57 -3.95
C GLY A 109 19.47 -0.37 -4.93
N VAL A 110 19.62 -1.65 -4.59
CA VAL A 110 20.25 -2.65 -5.47
C VAL A 110 19.42 -2.88 -6.73
N TYR A 111 18.14 -3.24 -6.65
CA TYR A 111 17.38 -3.60 -7.86
C TYR A 111 16.97 -2.39 -8.71
N PHE A 112 16.77 -1.22 -8.10
CA PHE A 112 16.28 -0.02 -8.78
C PHE A 112 17.43 0.78 -9.41
N LEU A 113 18.57 0.92 -8.72
CA LEU A 113 19.67 1.78 -9.19
C LEU A 113 20.72 1.02 -10.00
N SER A 114 20.86 -0.31 -9.82
CA SER A 114 21.92 -1.05 -10.52
C SER A 114 21.69 -1.15 -12.04
N GLY A 115 20.46 -1.02 -12.50
CA GLY A 115 20.09 -1.22 -13.91
C GLY A 115 20.18 -2.69 -14.39
N ILE A 116 20.79 -3.58 -13.60
CA ILE A 116 21.07 -4.99 -13.95
C ILE A 116 19.77 -5.76 -14.20
N VAL A 117 18.70 -5.43 -13.46
CA VAL A 117 17.42 -6.15 -13.51
C VAL A 117 16.30 -5.31 -14.13
N LYS A 118 16.64 -4.27 -14.90
CA LYS A 118 15.67 -3.30 -15.44
C LYS A 118 14.56 -3.97 -16.26
N GLU A 119 14.90 -4.95 -17.09
CA GLU A 119 13.93 -5.70 -17.92
C GLU A 119 13.08 -6.67 -17.10
N SER A 120 13.62 -7.21 -16.01
CA SER A 120 12.93 -8.16 -15.13
C SER A 120 12.07 -7.48 -14.05
N LEU A 121 12.24 -6.17 -13.86
CA LEU A 121 11.64 -5.40 -12.77
C LEU A 121 10.09 -5.39 -12.80
N PRO A 122 9.42 -5.24 -13.96
CA PRO A 122 7.97 -5.42 -14.07
C PRO A 122 7.48 -6.77 -13.55
N TYR A 123 8.17 -7.85 -13.90
CA TYR A 123 7.82 -9.21 -13.49
C TYR A 123 8.02 -9.41 -11.99
N PHE A 124 9.09 -8.83 -11.44
CA PHE A 124 9.33 -8.82 -10.00
C PHE A 124 8.19 -8.11 -9.25
N TYR A 125 7.79 -6.90 -9.68
CA TYR A 125 6.68 -6.18 -9.05
C TYR A 125 5.37 -6.94 -9.17
N MET A 126 5.08 -7.53 -10.33
CA MET A 126 3.89 -8.36 -10.52
C MET A 126 3.89 -9.60 -9.62
N LEU A 127 5.03 -10.26 -9.45
CA LEU A 127 5.19 -11.39 -8.54
C LEU A 127 4.93 -10.98 -7.09
N MET A 128 5.57 -9.91 -6.63
CA MET A 128 5.39 -9.38 -5.28
C MET A 128 3.93 -9.02 -5.02
N TRP A 129 3.27 -8.40 -6.00
CA TRP A 129 1.85 -8.04 -5.90
C TRP A 129 0.91 -9.25 -5.92
N SER A 130 1.27 -10.29 -6.66
CA SER A 130 0.54 -11.56 -6.66
C SER A 130 0.61 -12.23 -5.30
N ILE A 131 1.81 -12.28 -4.68
CA ILE A 131 2.01 -12.80 -3.32
C ILE A 131 1.19 -12.00 -2.31
N TYR A 132 1.23 -10.67 -2.40
CA TYR A 132 0.43 -9.79 -1.53
C TYR A 132 -1.07 -10.06 -1.67
N THR A 133 -1.54 -10.23 -2.91
CA THR A 133 -2.96 -10.52 -3.19
C THR A 133 -3.39 -11.86 -2.59
N LEU A 134 -2.55 -12.90 -2.64
CA LEU A 134 -2.84 -14.17 -1.96
C LEU A 134 -3.02 -13.98 -0.45
N TYR A 135 -2.17 -13.15 0.17
CA TYR A 135 -2.33 -12.81 1.58
C TYR A 135 -3.60 -11.98 1.84
N LEU A 136 -3.95 -11.04 0.96
CA LEU A 136 -5.20 -10.29 1.06
C LEU A 136 -6.43 -11.19 0.96
N CYS A 137 -6.42 -12.24 0.12
CA CYS A 137 -7.49 -13.23 0.09
C CYS A 137 -7.64 -13.93 1.44
N TYR A 138 -6.53 -14.31 2.08
CA TYR A 138 -6.55 -14.86 3.44
C TYR A 138 -7.06 -13.84 4.46
N PHE A 139 -6.61 -12.59 4.41
CA PHE A 139 -7.06 -11.52 5.32
C PHE A 139 -8.57 -11.25 5.17
N THR A 140 -9.07 -11.19 3.94
CA THR A 140 -10.49 -11.11 3.61
C THR A 140 -11.28 -12.29 4.19
N TRP A 141 -10.77 -13.51 4.04
CA TRP A 141 -11.40 -14.69 4.61
C TRP A 141 -11.49 -14.59 6.14
N ARG A 142 -10.45 -14.07 6.80
CA ARG A 142 -10.48 -13.80 8.25
C ARG A 142 -11.54 -12.77 8.65
N LEU A 143 -11.72 -11.70 7.86
CA LEU A 143 -12.78 -10.71 8.08
C LEU A 143 -14.17 -11.35 7.94
N ALA A 144 -14.40 -12.11 6.88
CA ALA A 144 -15.67 -12.80 6.66
C ALA A 144 -16.00 -13.77 7.81
N ARG A 145 -15.00 -14.51 8.30
CA ARG A 145 -15.15 -15.39 9.47
C ARG A 145 -15.41 -14.66 10.78
N ALA A 146 -14.99 -13.40 10.89
CA ALA A 146 -15.27 -12.55 12.03
C ALA A 146 -16.64 -11.84 11.95
N GLY A 147 -17.42 -12.07 10.87
CA GLY A 147 -18.70 -11.41 10.63
C GLY A 147 -18.59 -10.03 9.95
N GLU A 148 -17.37 -9.58 9.62
CA GLU A 148 -17.08 -8.26 9.05
C GLU A 148 -17.24 -8.26 7.52
N VAL A 149 -18.42 -8.64 7.02
CA VAL A 149 -18.68 -8.90 5.59
C VAL A 149 -18.47 -7.68 4.71
N PHE A 150 -18.87 -6.48 5.17
CA PHE A 150 -18.64 -5.25 4.39
C PHE A 150 -17.17 -4.92 4.24
N HIS A 151 -16.38 -5.08 5.31
CA HIS A 151 -14.94 -4.89 5.23
C HIS A 151 -14.27 -5.97 4.37
N ALA A 152 -14.75 -7.22 4.43
CA ALA A 152 -14.27 -8.28 3.54
C ALA A 152 -14.51 -7.92 2.06
N LEU A 153 -15.73 -7.53 1.69
CA LEU A 153 -16.06 -7.14 0.31
C LEU A 153 -15.26 -5.92 -0.17
N ALA A 154 -15.18 -4.88 0.65
CA ALA A 154 -14.41 -3.69 0.33
C ALA A 154 -12.90 -4.00 0.18
N THR A 155 -12.35 -4.91 0.99
CA THR A 155 -10.96 -5.37 0.83
C THR A 155 -10.75 -6.17 -0.46
N VAL A 156 -11.72 -6.98 -0.90
CA VAL A 156 -11.67 -7.64 -2.23
C VAL A 156 -11.64 -6.62 -3.34
N LEU A 157 -12.50 -5.60 -3.30
CA LEU A 157 -12.54 -4.55 -4.31
C LEU A 157 -11.21 -3.79 -4.38
N GLY A 158 -10.64 -3.44 -3.23
CA GLY A 158 -9.33 -2.78 -3.14
C GLY A 158 -8.20 -3.66 -3.69
N GLY A 159 -8.17 -4.94 -3.32
CA GLY A 159 -7.20 -5.90 -3.83
C GLY A 159 -7.30 -6.10 -5.34
N ALA A 160 -8.51 -6.24 -5.87
CA ALA A 160 -8.75 -6.38 -7.31
C ALA A 160 -8.37 -5.12 -8.10
N ALA A 161 -8.69 -3.93 -7.58
CA ALA A 161 -8.28 -2.66 -8.17
C ALA A 161 -6.75 -2.53 -8.17
N GLY A 162 -6.10 -2.83 -7.04
CA GLY A 162 -4.64 -2.84 -6.94
C GLY A 162 -4.00 -3.83 -7.92
N LEU A 163 -4.51 -5.05 -8.03
CA LEU A 163 -3.98 -6.05 -8.97
C LEU A 163 -4.14 -5.61 -10.43
N THR A 164 -5.28 -4.99 -10.75
CA THR A 164 -5.52 -4.39 -12.06
C THR A 164 -4.50 -3.29 -12.35
N VAL A 165 -4.22 -2.42 -11.39
CA VAL A 165 -3.19 -1.37 -11.52
C VAL A 165 -1.82 -2.00 -11.78
N ALA A 166 -1.41 -3.02 -11.03
CA ALA A 166 -0.11 -3.67 -11.22
C ALA A 166 0.03 -4.31 -12.62
N LEU A 167 -1.02 -4.97 -13.11
CA LEU A 167 -1.05 -5.53 -14.47
C LEU A 167 -0.97 -4.43 -15.54
N ARG A 168 -1.72 -3.34 -15.36
CA ARG A 168 -1.81 -2.24 -16.33
C ARG A 168 -0.54 -1.38 -16.35
N TYR A 169 0.15 -1.24 -15.22
CA TYR A 169 1.33 -0.38 -15.08
C TYR A 169 2.39 -0.69 -16.14
N ASP A 170 2.74 -1.98 -16.26
CA ASP A 170 3.89 -2.41 -17.05
C ASP A 170 3.55 -3.35 -18.23
N PHE A 171 2.41 -4.05 -18.21
CA PHE A 171 2.10 -5.09 -19.22
C PHE A 171 1.00 -4.73 -20.20
N PHE A 172 0.01 -3.95 -19.76
CA PHE A 172 -1.18 -3.69 -20.56
C PHE A 172 -1.56 -2.20 -20.54
N PRO A 173 -0.80 -1.33 -21.25
CA PRO A 173 -1.08 0.10 -21.29
C PRO A 173 -2.51 0.37 -21.78
N ILE A 174 -3.10 1.46 -21.30
CA ILE A 174 -4.46 1.86 -21.67
C ILE A 174 -4.39 2.48 -23.09
N PRO A 175 -5.14 1.96 -24.08
CA PRO A 175 -5.14 2.53 -25.43
C PRO A 175 -5.58 3.99 -25.41
N GLY A 176 -4.77 4.88 -25.98
CA GLY A 176 -5.05 6.32 -26.04
C GLY A 176 -4.63 7.11 -24.78
N ASP A 177 -3.94 6.51 -23.81
CA ASP A 177 -3.41 7.18 -22.61
C ASP A 177 -1.88 7.34 -22.71
N ASP A 178 -1.41 8.04 -23.75
CA ASP A 178 0.03 8.16 -24.05
C ASP A 178 0.80 8.91 -22.94
N THR A 179 0.13 9.81 -22.22
CA THR A 179 0.68 10.55 -21.08
C THR A 179 0.57 9.80 -19.75
N LYS A 180 -0.09 8.63 -19.74
CA LYS A 180 -0.41 7.80 -18.56
C LYS A 180 -1.28 8.51 -17.50
N MET A 181 -1.92 9.62 -17.81
CA MET A 181 -2.66 10.40 -16.82
C MET A 181 -3.97 9.72 -16.40
N ILE A 182 -4.62 8.96 -17.30
CA ILE A 182 -5.77 8.11 -16.93
C ILE A 182 -5.30 7.03 -15.96
N PHE A 183 -4.23 6.33 -16.33
CA PHE A 183 -3.63 5.29 -15.52
C PHE A 183 -3.25 5.81 -14.12
N MET A 184 -2.54 6.95 -14.05
CA MET A 184 -2.12 7.55 -12.78
C MET A 184 -3.31 7.93 -11.91
N THR A 185 -4.36 8.50 -12.50
CA THR A 185 -5.60 8.81 -11.77
C THR A 185 -6.19 7.56 -11.13
N CYS A 186 -6.38 6.49 -11.90
CA CYS A 186 -6.90 5.22 -11.39
C CYS A 186 -5.99 4.60 -10.33
N ALA A 187 -4.67 4.65 -10.54
CA ALA A 187 -3.68 4.12 -9.60
C ALA A 187 -3.73 4.86 -8.26
N PHE A 188 -3.71 6.19 -8.26
CA PHE A 188 -3.75 6.99 -7.03
C PHE A 188 -5.07 6.80 -6.27
N LEU A 189 -6.20 6.70 -6.97
CA LEU A 189 -7.49 6.39 -6.35
C LEU A 189 -7.51 4.99 -5.73
N ALA A 190 -7.00 3.98 -6.44
CA ALA A 190 -6.94 2.60 -5.94
C ALA A 190 -6.04 2.48 -4.70
N TRP A 191 -4.89 3.16 -4.69
CA TRP A 191 -4.01 3.23 -3.53
C TRP A 191 -4.65 3.96 -2.35
N SER A 192 -5.27 5.12 -2.60
CA SER A 192 -5.97 5.90 -1.57
C SER A 192 -7.06 5.07 -0.90
N TYR A 193 -7.91 4.43 -1.72
CA TYR A 193 -8.95 3.53 -1.26
C TYR A 193 -8.38 2.38 -0.43
N SER A 194 -7.33 1.72 -0.93
CA SER A 194 -6.73 0.56 -0.27
C SER A 194 -6.16 0.92 1.10
N ILE A 195 -5.49 2.07 1.23
CA ILE A 195 -4.94 2.55 2.52
C ILE A 195 -6.07 2.76 3.53
N VAL A 196 -7.11 3.50 3.13
CA VAL A 196 -8.27 3.80 3.98
C VAL A 196 -8.97 2.50 4.39
N GLN A 197 -9.24 1.64 3.42
CA GLN A 197 -9.96 0.38 3.64
C GLN A 197 -9.15 -0.57 4.54
N LEU A 198 -7.84 -0.69 4.34
CA LEU A 198 -6.98 -1.51 5.21
C LEU A 198 -6.97 -1.00 6.64
N TYR A 199 -6.99 0.31 6.86
CA TYR A 199 -7.10 0.88 8.21
C TYR A 199 -8.39 0.46 8.92
N TYR A 200 -9.54 0.59 8.25
CA TYR A 200 -10.81 0.22 8.86
C TYR A 200 -10.97 -1.29 9.01
N ALA A 201 -10.55 -2.08 8.01
CA ALA A 201 -10.58 -3.54 8.06
C ALA A 201 -9.67 -4.10 9.15
N TYR A 202 -8.46 -3.54 9.32
CA TYR A 202 -7.57 -3.87 10.43
C TYR A 202 -8.27 -3.62 11.77
N GLY A 203 -8.86 -2.43 11.96
CA GLY A 203 -9.57 -2.07 13.17
C GLY A 203 -10.79 -2.95 13.45
N ALA A 204 -11.50 -3.39 12.41
CA ALA A 204 -12.62 -4.31 12.53
C ALA A 204 -12.16 -5.66 13.09
N LEU A 205 -11.15 -6.27 12.48
CA LEU A 205 -10.61 -7.55 12.94
C LEU A 205 -9.97 -7.46 14.33
N GLU A 206 -9.36 -6.31 14.65
CA GLU A 206 -8.85 -6.03 16.01
C GLU A 206 -9.96 -6.03 17.06
N ARG A 207 -11.13 -5.43 16.76
CA ARG A 207 -12.28 -5.41 17.67
C ARG A 207 -12.90 -6.79 17.86
N SER A 208 -13.22 -7.50 16.77
CA SER A 208 -13.87 -8.82 16.85
C SER A 208 -13.05 -9.83 17.67
N ARG A 209 -11.72 -9.70 17.67
CA ARG A 209 -10.82 -10.51 18.50
C ARG A 209 -10.87 -10.16 19.98
N LYS A 210 -10.99 -8.88 20.33
CA LYS A 210 -11.14 -8.45 21.73
C LYS A 210 -12.46 -9.00 22.29
N ASP A 211 -13.54 -8.87 21.54
CA ASP A 211 -14.87 -9.37 21.94
C ASP A 211 -14.87 -10.89 22.16
N SER A 212 -14.21 -11.64 21.26
CA SER A 212 -14.03 -13.09 21.40
C SER A 212 -13.21 -13.48 22.64
N SER A 213 -12.28 -12.63 23.07
CA SER A 213 -11.44 -12.89 24.25
C SER A 213 -12.20 -12.58 25.55
N TYR A 214 -13.00 -11.51 25.55
CA TYR A 214 -13.86 -11.14 26.69
C TYR A 214 -14.96 -12.17 26.94
N SER A 215 -15.59 -12.70 25.89
CA SER A 215 -16.65 -13.72 26.05
C SER A 215 -16.13 -15.02 26.69
N LEU A 216 -14.92 -15.46 26.35
CA LEU A 216 -14.28 -16.64 26.93
C LEU A 216 -13.86 -16.47 28.39
N LEU A 217 -13.57 -15.23 28.82
CA LEU A 217 -13.20 -14.93 30.22
C LEU A 217 -14.42 -14.84 31.14
N HIS A 218 -15.59 -14.43 30.62
CA HIS A 218 -16.83 -14.35 31.40
C HIS A 218 -17.69 -15.61 31.37
N SER A 219 -17.34 -16.61 30.56
CA SER A 219 -17.99 -17.92 30.53
C SER A 219 -17.32 -18.99 31.41
N ARG A 220 -16.38 -18.59 32.29
CA ARG A 220 -15.68 -19.45 33.26
C ARG A 220 -16.01 -18.99 34.68
#